data_AF-A0A352GN08-F1
#
_entry.id   AF-A0A352GN08-F1
#
_cell.length_a   1.000
_cell.length_b   1.000
_cell.length_c   1.000
_cell.angle_alpha   90.00
_cell.angle_beta   90.00
_cell.angle_gamma   90.00
#
_symmetry.space_group_name_H-M   'P 1'
#
loop_
_entity.id
_entity.type
_entity.pdbx_description
1 polymer ?
#
loop_
_entity_poly.entity_id
_entity_poly.type
_entity_poly.pdbx_seq_one_letter_code
_entity_poly.pdbx_strand_id
1 'polypeptide(L)'
;MRPPRPFPRRRNHATPCLFRRNSAYMVFVWGSFIKGWWEMPLKLDFKAGEKLVINGAVVENVGGNAKLLIHNDSAIIREKEILSKTETNTPAARVYFTLQCAYMFPRHEEEYLETFRGFLKDYVAAAPSAKPIADEIIKMVEEAKLYRALKATQKLIRHEADTFNELANKLEASAIADRMDSVD
;
A
#
# COMPACT_ATOMS: atom_id res chain seq x y z
N MET A 1 -60.10 -2.74 -10.62
CA MET A 1 -58.68 -3.16 -10.61
C MET A 1 -58.56 -4.46 -11.41
N ARG A 2 -57.78 -4.50 -12.49
CA ARG A 2 -57.53 -5.71 -13.30
C ARG A 2 -56.15 -6.30 -12.92
N PRO A 3 -55.99 -7.63 -12.82
CA PRO A 3 -54.68 -8.24 -12.58
C PRO A 3 -53.81 -8.21 -13.86
N PRO A 4 -52.47 -8.28 -13.72
CA PRO A 4 -51.56 -8.25 -14.86
C PRO A 4 -51.54 -9.58 -15.64
N ARG A 5 -51.29 -9.49 -16.96
CA ARG A 5 -51.19 -10.65 -17.87
C ARG A 5 -49.83 -11.35 -17.71
N PRO A 6 -49.75 -12.69 -17.87
CA PRO A 6 -48.48 -13.42 -17.80
C PRO A 6 -47.67 -13.32 -19.10
N PHE A 7 -46.34 -13.24 -18.96
CA PHE A 7 -45.37 -13.29 -20.06
C PHE A 7 -45.27 -14.69 -20.71
N PRO A 8 -45.02 -14.80 -22.02
CA PRO A 8 -44.86 -16.09 -22.69
C PRO A 8 -43.49 -16.74 -22.39
N ARG A 9 -43.52 -18.00 -21.93
CA ARG A 9 -42.35 -18.88 -21.78
C ARG A 9 -41.82 -19.27 -23.17
N ARG A 10 -40.56 -18.97 -23.48
CA ARG A 10 -39.86 -19.60 -24.62
C ARG A 10 -39.53 -21.05 -24.27
N ARG A 11 -40.06 -21.98 -25.08
CA ARG A 11 -39.63 -23.38 -25.16
C ARG A 11 -38.31 -23.42 -25.95
N ASN A 12 -37.24 -23.91 -25.34
CA ASN A 12 -36.09 -24.40 -26.10
C ASN A 12 -36.10 -25.93 -26.00
N HIS A 13 -36.16 -26.55 -27.17
CA HIS A 13 -36.16 -27.99 -27.37
C HIS A 13 -34.78 -28.56 -27.08
N ALA A 14 -34.77 -29.69 -26.37
CA ALA A 14 -33.60 -30.54 -26.22
C ALA A 14 -33.34 -31.32 -27.52
N THR A 15 -32.08 -31.43 -27.91
CA THR A 15 -31.57 -32.56 -28.70
C THR A 15 -30.33 -33.13 -28.01
N PRO A 16 -30.21 -34.47 -27.90
CA PRO A 16 -29.16 -35.12 -27.12
C PRO A 16 -27.96 -35.46 -28.04
N CYS A 17 -26.77 -34.98 -27.69
CA CYS A 17 -25.54 -35.49 -28.26
C CYS A 17 -24.97 -36.57 -27.32
N LEU A 18 -25.31 -37.83 -27.60
CA LEU A 18 -24.56 -38.98 -27.11
C LEU A 18 -23.26 -39.08 -27.91
N PHE A 19 -22.11 -38.89 -27.27
CA PHE A 19 -20.85 -39.48 -27.76
C PHE A 19 -19.95 -39.92 -26.60
N ARG A 20 -20.24 -41.15 -26.17
CA ARG A 20 -19.33 -42.26 -25.84
C ARG A 20 -17.97 -41.97 -25.16
N ARG A 21 -17.87 -42.51 -23.93
CA ARG A 21 -16.65 -42.80 -23.13
C ARG A 21 -15.56 -43.56 -23.90
N ASN A 22 -14.31 -43.10 -23.74
CA ASN A 22 -13.09 -43.84 -23.34
C ASN A 22 -11.97 -42.79 -23.36
N SER A 23 -11.03 -42.61 -22.42
CA SER A 23 -10.12 -43.55 -21.76
C SER A 23 -9.28 -42.65 -20.85
N ALA A 24 -9.32 -42.85 -19.53
CA ALA A 24 -8.17 -43.35 -18.79
C ALA A 24 -7.14 -42.26 -18.39
N TYR A 25 -7.05 -42.05 -17.07
CA TYR A 25 -5.92 -41.47 -16.32
C TYR A 25 -5.50 -40.02 -16.62
N MET A 26 -6.07 -39.09 -15.86
CA MET A 26 -5.30 -37.96 -15.35
C MET A 26 -5.64 -37.68 -13.88
N VAL A 27 -5.43 -38.72 -13.06
CA VAL A 27 -5.17 -38.55 -11.63
C VAL A 27 -3.68 -38.25 -11.52
N PHE A 28 -3.29 -37.01 -11.86
CA PHE A 28 -1.93 -36.52 -11.67
C PHE A 28 -1.97 -35.33 -10.70
N VAL A 29 -1.64 -35.65 -9.46
CA VAL A 29 -1.05 -34.77 -8.44
C VAL A 29 -1.91 -33.59 -7.96
N TRP A 30 -3.04 -33.89 -7.30
CA TRP A 30 -3.64 -32.97 -6.32
C TRP A 30 -3.17 -33.23 -4.88
N GLY A 31 -2.08 -33.99 -4.71
CA GLY A 31 -1.59 -34.48 -3.42
C GLY A 31 -0.30 -33.83 -2.87
N SER A 32 0.35 -32.95 -3.63
CA SER A 32 1.62 -32.30 -3.21
C SER A 32 1.63 -30.78 -3.30
N PHE A 33 0.57 -30.13 -3.81
CA PHE A 33 0.55 -28.67 -3.95
C PHE A 33 0.30 -27.91 -2.64
N ILE A 34 -0.15 -28.60 -1.58
CA ILE A 34 -0.58 -27.99 -0.31
C ILE A 34 0.50 -28.06 0.79
N LYS A 35 1.68 -28.64 0.52
CA LYS A 35 2.65 -29.02 1.57
C LYS A 35 3.79 -28.01 1.82
N GLY A 36 3.69 -26.79 1.31
CA GLY A 36 4.72 -25.75 1.51
C GLY A 36 4.21 -24.31 1.63
N TRP A 37 2.90 -24.08 1.64
CA TRP A 37 2.29 -22.73 1.64
C TRP A 37 2.10 -22.12 3.04
N TRP A 38 2.74 -22.68 4.07
CA TRP A 38 2.57 -22.27 5.47
C TRP A 38 3.89 -21.74 6.08
N GLU A 39 4.64 -20.96 5.31
CA GLU A 39 5.79 -20.26 5.87
C GLU A 39 5.33 -19.10 6.76
N MET A 40 5.75 -19.18 8.03
CA MET A 40 5.54 -18.27 9.16
C MET A 40 4.33 -17.33 9.09
N PRO A 41 3.19 -17.71 9.70
CA PRO A 41 2.05 -16.83 9.75
C PRO A 41 2.40 -15.51 10.45
N LEU A 42 1.95 -14.39 9.87
CA LEU A 42 2.21 -13.06 10.40
C LEU A 42 1.33 -12.83 11.63
N LYS A 43 1.98 -12.80 12.80
CA LYS A 43 1.32 -12.49 14.07
C LYS A 43 1.32 -10.98 14.31
N LEU A 44 0.14 -10.42 14.48
CA LEU A 44 -0.07 -9.00 14.78
C LEU A 44 -0.77 -8.86 16.13
N ASP A 45 -0.19 -8.05 17.02
CA ASP A 45 -0.86 -7.59 18.23
C ASP A 45 -1.63 -6.29 17.93
N PHE A 46 -2.86 -6.23 18.44
CA PHE A 46 -3.84 -5.21 18.09
C PHE A 46 -4.48 -4.63 19.36
N LYS A 47 -4.39 -3.31 19.53
CA LYS A 47 -4.94 -2.62 20.70
C LYS A 47 -6.43 -2.34 20.53
N ALA A 48 -7.12 -2.07 21.64
CA ALA A 48 -8.49 -1.59 21.62
C ALA A 48 -8.61 -0.28 20.80
N GLY A 49 -9.57 -0.21 19.88
CA GLY A 49 -9.80 0.93 18.99
C GLY A 49 -8.78 1.08 17.85
N GLU A 50 -7.85 0.14 17.67
CA GLU A 50 -6.91 0.18 16.54
C GLU A 50 -7.58 -0.26 15.23
N LYS A 51 -7.23 0.37 14.12
CA LYS A 51 -7.66 -0.05 12.77
C LYS A 51 -6.49 -0.51 11.89
N LEU A 52 -6.79 -1.49 11.05
CA LEU A 52 -5.87 -2.13 10.12
C LEU A 52 -6.54 -2.24 8.76
N VAL A 53 -5.77 -2.11 7.68
CA VAL A 53 -6.24 -2.39 6.33
C VAL A 53 -5.56 -3.65 5.82
N ILE A 54 -6.37 -4.61 5.36
CA ILE A 54 -5.92 -5.88 4.75
C ILE A 54 -6.53 -5.96 3.36
N ASN A 55 -5.71 -5.89 2.31
CA ASN A 55 -6.17 -5.94 0.90
C ASN A 55 -7.35 -4.99 0.61
N GLY A 56 -7.36 -3.80 1.23
CA GLY A 56 -8.42 -2.80 1.09
C GLY A 56 -9.62 -2.96 2.04
N ALA A 57 -9.71 -4.06 2.81
CA ALA A 57 -10.71 -4.20 3.86
C ALA A 57 -10.21 -3.52 5.15
N VAL A 58 -11.04 -2.65 5.73
CA VAL A 58 -10.75 -2.01 7.03
C VAL A 58 -11.26 -2.89 8.16
N VAL A 59 -10.37 -3.25 9.08
CA VAL A 59 -10.65 -4.06 10.27
C VAL A 59 -10.41 -3.18 11.49
N GLU A 60 -11.45 -2.99 12.30
CA GLU A 60 -11.40 -2.22 13.55
C GLU A 60 -11.62 -3.14 14.75
N ASN A 61 -10.81 -2.95 15.79
CA ASN A 61 -11.00 -3.65 17.06
C ASN A 61 -11.87 -2.84 18.02
N VAL A 62 -13.12 -3.26 18.17
CA VAL A 62 -14.10 -2.62 19.06
C VAL A 62 -13.95 -3.10 20.52
N GLY A 63 -13.17 -4.15 20.78
CA GLY A 63 -13.04 -4.80 22.08
C GLY A 63 -11.69 -4.57 22.78
N GLY A 64 -11.31 -5.52 23.63
CA GLY A 64 -10.01 -5.53 24.31
C GLY A 64 -8.85 -5.87 23.35
N ASN A 65 -7.63 -6.00 23.89
CA ASN A 65 -6.46 -6.34 23.09
C ASN A 65 -6.64 -7.71 22.38
N ALA A 66 -6.47 -7.72 21.07
CA ALA A 66 -6.64 -8.90 20.23
C ALA A 66 -5.32 -9.27 19.54
N LYS A 67 -5.17 -10.54 19.18
CA LYS A 67 -4.04 -11.04 18.39
C LYS A 67 -4.57 -11.66 17.11
N LEU A 68 -4.12 -11.13 15.98
CA LEU A 68 -4.49 -11.66 14.67
C LEU A 68 -3.33 -12.47 14.12
N LEU A 69 -3.63 -13.63 13.57
CA LEU A 69 -2.66 -14.48 12.89
C LEU A 69 -3.10 -14.60 11.43
N ILE A 70 -2.30 -14.06 10.52
CA ILE A 70 -2.57 -14.13 9.09
C ILE A 70 -1.74 -15.26 8.48
N HIS A 71 -2.43 -16.19 7.81
CA HIS A 71 -1.83 -17.35 7.17
C HIS A 71 -1.50 -17.15 5.68
N ASN A 72 -1.98 -16.05 5.08
CA ASN A 72 -1.83 -15.76 3.66
C ASN A 72 -0.89 -14.57 3.45
N ASP A 73 -0.20 -14.56 2.31
CA ASP A 73 0.44 -13.34 1.81
C ASP A 73 -0.64 -12.30 1.49
N SER A 74 -0.61 -11.19 2.21
CA SER A 74 -1.58 -10.12 2.06
C SER A 74 -0.94 -8.75 2.31
N ALA A 75 -1.47 -7.73 1.64
CA ALA A 75 -1.07 -6.35 1.86
C ALA A 75 -1.71 -5.87 3.16
N ILE A 76 -0.87 -5.61 4.17
CA ILE A 76 -1.30 -5.23 5.51
C ILE A 76 -0.63 -3.92 5.90
N ILE A 77 -1.46 -2.93 6.26
CA ILE A 77 -0.98 -1.64 6.74
C ILE A 77 -1.86 -1.14 7.88
N ARG A 78 -1.27 -0.53 8.91
CA ARG A 78 -1.99 0.03 10.06
C ARG A 78 -2.53 1.40 9.72
N GLU A 79 -3.67 1.79 10.28
CA GLU A 79 -4.27 3.13 10.09
C GLU A 79 -3.28 4.26 10.35
N LYS A 80 -2.43 4.12 11.38
CA LYS A 80 -1.38 5.10 11.71
C LYS A 80 -0.30 5.28 10.63
N GLU A 81 -0.13 4.29 9.76
CA GLU A 81 0.81 4.32 8.65
C GLU A 81 0.12 4.71 7.34
N ILE A 82 -1.21 4.78 7.31
CA ILE A 82 -1.94 5.18 6.12
C ILE A 82 -1.93 6.70 6.04
N LEU A 83 -1.41 7.22 4.95
CA LEU A 83 -1.52 8.63 4.61
C LEU A 83 -2.75 8.85 3.73
N SER A 84 -3.55 9.86 4.06
CA SER A 84 -4.67 10.29 3.23
C SER A 84 -4.24 11.25 2.12
N LYS A 85 -5.04 11.34 1.06
CA LYS A 85 -4.77 12.27 -0.06
C LYS A 85 -4.66 13.73 0.39
N THR A 86 -5.41 14.11 1.42
CA THR A 86 -5.42 15.47 2.01
C THR A 86 -4.18 15.80 2.82
N GLU A 87 -3.49 14.80 3.36
CA GLU A 87 -2.25 14.97 4.12
C GLU A 87 -1.01 14.97 3.21
N THR A 88 -1.20 14.77 1.90
CA THR A 88 -0.13 14.67 0.92
C THR A 88 0.33 16.05 0.42
N ASN A 89 0.62 16.96 1.36
CA ASN A 89 0.94 18.35 1.05
C ASN A 89 2.43 18.57 0.74
N THR A 90 3.30 17.68 1.20
CA THR A 90 4.75 17.78 1.00
C THR A 90 5.26 16.86 -0.11
N PRO A 91 6.38 17.19 -0.77
CA PRO A 91 6.89 16.34 -1.85
C PRO A 91 7.34 14.96 -1.34
N ALA A 92 7.91 14.82 -0.14
CA ALA A 92 8.19 13.50 0.43
C ALA A 92 6.90 12.71 0.73
N ALA A 93 5.84 13.38 1.18
CA ALA A 93 4.54 12.75 1.41
C ALA A 93 3.91 12.23 0.11
N ARG A 94 4.07 12.94 -1.02
CA ARG A 94 3.62 12.48 -2.36
C ARG A 94 4.30 11.18 -2.78
N VAL A 95 5.61 11.07 -2.53
CA VAL A 95 6.38 9.85 -2.78
C VAL A 95 5.84 8.69 -1.93
N TYR A 96 5.61 8.92 -0.64
CA TYR A 96 5.03 7.91 0.26
C TYR A 96 3.65 7.45 -0.20
N PHE A 97 2.76 8.41 -0.52
CA PHE A 97 1.38 8.13 -0.89
C PHE A 97 1.28 7.31 -2.18
N THR A 98 2.07 7.64 -3.20
CA THR A 98 2.07 6.87 -4.46
C THR A 98 2.56 5.44 -4.27
N LEU A 99 3.61 5.24 -3.48
CA LEU A 99 4.08 3.91 -3.12
C LEU A 99 3.05 3.13 -2.27
N GLN A 100 2.31 3.83 -1.41
CA GLN A 100 1.21 3.25 -0.63
C GLN A 100 0.09 2.77 -1.55
N CYS A 101 -0.26 3.53 -2.58
CA CYS A 101 -1.23 3.11 -3.59
C CYS A 101 -0.75 1.87 -4.35
N ALA A 102 0.52 1.82 -4.75
CA ALA A 102 1.11 0.63 -5.38
C ALA A 102 0.98 -0.62 -4.47
N TYR A 103 1.22 -0.46 -3.17
CA TYR A 103 1.11 -1.54 -2.20
C TYR A 103 -0.34 -1.99 -1.95
N MET A 104 -1.30 -1.06 -1.87
CA MET A 104 -2.70 -1.38 -1.60
C MET A 104 -3.45 -1.92 -2.82
N PHE A 105 -3.07 -1.51 -4.03
CA PHE A 105 -3.76 -1.81 -5.27
C PHE A 105 -2.86 -2.59 -6.25
N PRO A 106 -2.63 -3.88 -6.01
CA PRO A 106 -1.71 -4.68 -6.83
C PRO A 106 -2.12 -4.79 -8.31
N ARG A 107 -3.40 -4.53 -8.64
CA ARG A 107 -3.87 -4.51 -10.04
C ARG A 107 -3.34 -3.33 -10.86
N HIS A 108 -3.00 -2.23 -10.19
CA HIS A 108 -2.52 -0.99 -10.80
C HIS A 108 -1.11 -0.65 -10.28
N GLU A 109 -0.38 -1.65 -9.80
CA GLU A 109 0.92 -1.47 -9.15
C GLU A 109 1.90 -0.71 -10.05
N GLU A 110 2.05 -1.15 -11.30
CA GLU A 110 3.03 -0.57 -12.23
C GLU A 110 2.77 0.91 -12.55
N GLU A 111 1.50 1.30 -12.68
CA GLU A 111 1.09 2.70 -12.91
C GLU A 111 1.46 3.59 -11.71
N TYR A 112 1.22 3.10 -10.49
CA TYR A 112 1.60 3.82 -9.28
C TYR A 112 3.12 3.85 -9.07
N LEU A 113 3.83 2.78 -9.43
CA LEU A 113 5.30 2.73 -9.38
C LEU A 113 5.95 3.68 -10.38
N GLU A 114 5.40 3.83 -11.58
CA GLU A 114 5.87 4.81 -12.56
C GLU A 114 5.72 6.24 -12.01
N THR A 115 4.54 6.55 -11.47
CA THR A 115 4.26 7.85 -10.86
C THR A 115 5.19 8.11 -9.65
N PHE A 116 5.40 7.11 -8.81
CA PHE A 116 6.33 7.15 -7.67
C PHE A 116 7.76 7.48 -8.13
N ARG A 117 8.25 6.82 -9.19
CA ARG A 117 9.59 7.08 -9.74
C ARG A 117 9.73 8.52 -10.24
N GLY A 118 8.66 9.09 -10.83
CA GLY A 118 8.61 10.50 -11.20
C GLY A 118 8.77 11.41 -9.99
N PHE A 119 7.91 11.25 -8.98
CA PHE A 119 7.97 12.09 -7.77
C PHE A 119 9.27 11.94 -6.99
N LEU A 120 9.87 10.74 -6.95
CA LEU A 120 11.14 10.54 -6.27
C LEU A 120 12.28 11.26 -7.01
N LYS A 121 12.29 11.25 -8.34
CA LYS A 121 13.27 12.03 -9.14
C LYS A 121 13.14 13.52 -8.88
N ASP A 122 11.91 14.04 -8.88
CA ASP A 122 11.65 15.46 -8.61
C ASP A 122 12.09 15.84 -7.19
N TYR A 123 11.85 14.97 -6.21
CA TYR A 123 12.29 15.17 -4.84
C TYR A 123 13.82 15.22 -4.71
N VAL A 124 14.54 14.26 -5.32
CA VAL A 124 16.01 14.23 -5.30
C VAL A 124 16.61 15.42 -6.04
N ALA A 125 15.97 15.89 -7.11
CA ALA A 125 16.39 17.09 -7.82
C ALA A 125 16.28 18.35 -6.94
N ALA A 126 15.23 18.45 -6.12
CA ALA A 126 15.04 19.55 -5.18
C ALA A 126 15.93 19.44 -3.92
N ALA A 127 16.15 18.22 -3.42
CA ALA A 127 16.89 17.93 -2.19
C ALA A 127 17.96 16.85 -2.42
N PRO A 128 19.14 17.22 -2.97
CA PRO A 128 20.19 16.24 -3.30
C PRO A 128 20.79 15.55 -2.06
N SER A 129 20.64 16.14 -0.87
CA SER A 129 21.04 15.52 0.41
C SER A 129 20.30 14.22 0.71
N ALA A 130 19.10 14.04 0.16
CA ALA A 130 18.28 12.85 0.38
C ALA A 130 18.54 11.70 -0.62
N LYS A 131 19.45 11.89 -1.57
CA LYS A 131 19.83 10.89 -2.58
C LYS A 131 20.15 9.49 -2.02
N PRO A 132 20.94 9.31 -0.92
CA PRO A 132 21.21 7.97 -0.40
C PRO A 132 19.93 7.25 0.08
N ILE A 133 18.98 7.99 0.66
CA ILE A 133 17.69 7.43 1.10
C ILE A 133 16.86 7.03 -0.13
N ALA A 134 16.85 7.86 -1.17
CA ALA A 134 16.15 7.56 -2.42
C ALA A 134 16.69 6.30 -3.12
N ASP A 135 18.01 6.15 -3.19
CA ASP A 135 18.65 4.98 -3.79
C ASP A 135 18.30 3.68 -3.02
N GLU A 136 18.26 3.73 -1.68
CA GLU A 136 17.79 2.61 -0.86
C GLU A 136 16.34 2.22 -1.17
N ILE A 137 15.46 3.23 -1.34
CA ILE A 137 14.04 2.98 -1.65
C ILE A 137 13.91 2.33 -3.02
N ILE A 138 14.59 2.85 -4.04
CA ILE A 138 14.55 2.30 -5.42
C ILE A 138 14.96 0.84 -5.41
N LYS A 139 16.07 0.52 -4.75
CA LYS A 139 16.54 -0.87 -4.61
C LYS A 139 15.49 -1.79 -3.97
N MET A 140 14.83 -1.33 -2.91
CA MET A 140 13.77 -2.13 -2.26
C MET A 140 12.54 -2.33 -3.15
N VAL A 141 12.20 -1.34 -3.99
CA VAL A 141 11.12 -1.43 -4.98
C VAL A 141 11.50 -2.43 -6.08
N GLU A 142 12.73 -2.40 -6.58
CA GLU A 142 13.25 -3.35 -7.58
C GLU A 142 13.28 -4.79 -7.05
N GLU A 143 13.53 -4.98 -5.76
CA GLU A 143 13.45 -6.27 -5.07
C GLU A 143 12.00 -6.73 -4.75
N ALA A 144 10.97 -6.00 -5.20
CA ALA A 144 9.55 -6.22 -4.89
C ALA A 144 9.20 -6.21 -3.38
N LYS A 145 10.03 -5.56 -2.55
CA LYS A 145 9.83 -5.44 -1.09
C LYS A 145 9.10 -4.15 -0.73
N LEU A 146 7.89 -3.98 -1.26
CA LEU A 146 7.11 -2.73 -1.16
C LEU A 146 6.88 -2.25 0.27
N TYR A 147 6.56 -3.15 1.21
CA TYR A 147 6.38 -2.76 2.62
C TYR A 147 7.66 -2.18 3.25
N ARG A 148 8.82 -2.74 2.91
CA ARG A 148 10.11 -2.22 3.39
C ARG A 148 10.44 -0.89 2.73
N ALA A 149 10.15 -0.76 1.43
CA ALA A 149 10.28 0.50 0.70
C ALA A 149 9.38 1.59 1.33
N LEU A 150 8.14 1.27 1.71
CA LEU A 150 7.26 2.19 2.45
C LEU A 150 7.89 2.67 3.76
N LYS A 151 8.47 1.75 4.54
CA LYS A 151 9.20 2.12 5.76
C LYS A 151 10.41 3.01 5.49
N ALA A 152 11.13 2.78 4.38
CA ALA A 152 12.23 3.64 3.98
C ALA A 152 11.75 5.04 3.55
N THR A 153 10.61 5.15 2.85
CA THR A 153 10.01 6.46 2.50
C THR A 153 9.57 7.26 3.74
N GLN A 154 9.23 6.62 4.87
CA GLN A 154 8.99 7.35 6.12
C GLN A 154 10.25 8.07 6.63
N LYS A 155 11.44 7.53 6.37
CA LYS A 155 12.70 8.23 6.66
C LYS A 155 12.87 9.47 5.78
N LEU A 156 12.40 9.42 4.54
CA LEU A 156 12.41 10.55 3.61
C LEU A 156 11.54 11.70 4.14
N ILE A 157 10.35 11.39 4.66
CA ILE A 157 9.47 12.39 5.29
C ILE A 157 10.12 13.01 6.53
N ARG A 158 10.81 12.21 7.35
CA ARG A 158 11.54 12.74 8.52
C ARG A 158 12.67 13.67 8.10
N HIS A 159 13.48 13.26 7.13
CA HIS A 159 14.56 14.09 6.59
C HIS A 159 14.05 15.43 6.05
N GLU A 160 12.91 15.41 5.34
CA GLU A 160 12.24 16.63 4.90
C GLU A 160 11.85 17.53 6.08
N ALA A 161 11.19 16.99 7.10
CA ALA A 161 10.79 17.75 8.29
C ALA A 161 12.01 18.33 9.04
N ASP A 162 13.08 17.56 9.19
CA ASP A 162 14.33 18.00 9.83
C ASP A 162 14.98 19.15 9.04
N THR A 163 14.99 19.06 7.71
CA THR A 163 15.52 20.11 6.83
C THR A 163 14.71 21.41 6.97
N PHE A 164 13.38 21.32 7.02
CA PHE A 164 12.51 22.47 7.24
C PHE A 164 12.73 23.12 8.61
N ASN A 165 12.90 22.32 9.65
CA ASN A 165 13.19 22.82 11.01
C ASN A 165 14.55 23.53 11.06
N GLU A 166 15.58 22.97 10.42
CA GLU A 166 16.90 23.60 10.36
C GLU A 166 16.87 24.96 9.64
N LEU A 167 16.14 25.03 8.51
CA LEU A 167 15.94 26.29 7.78
C LEU A 167 15.18 27.33 8.61
N ALA A 168 14.12 26.92 9.31
CA ALA A 168 13.37 27.81 10.20
C ALA A 168 14.27 28.40 11.29
N ASN A 169 15.06 27.57 11.97
CA ASN A 169 16.00 28.02 13.00
C ASN A 169 17.05 28.99 12.45
N LYS A 170 17.57 28.75 11.24
CA LYS A 170 18.53 29.66 10.58
C LYS A 170 17.92 31.02 10.27
N LEU A 171 16.67 31.05 9.80
CA LEU A 171 15.94 32.29 9.51
C LEU A 171 15.66 33.09 10.78
N GLU A 172 15.29 32.43 11.87
CA GLU A 172 15.11 33.08 13.17
C GLU A 172 16.43 33.66 13.69
N ALA A 173 17.52 32.91 13.58
CA ALA A 173 18.85 33.37 13.97
C ALA A 173 19.33 34.58 13.16
N SER A 174 19.12 34.59 11.83
CA SER A 174 19.47 35.74 10.99
C SER A 174 18.61 36.96 11.29
N ALA A 175 17.31 36.77 11.56
CA ALA A 175 16.40 37.87 11.91
C ALA A 175 16.72 38.51 13.27
N ILE A 176 17.31 37.77 14.21
CA ILE A 176 17.81 38.30 15.47
C ILE A 176 19.09 39.10 15.24
N ALA A 177 20.01 38.59 14.42
CA ALA A 177 21.25 39.29 14.07
C ALA A 177 20.95 40.64 13.38
N ASP A 178 20.05 40.66 12.39
CA ASP A 178 19.65 41.88 11.68
C ASP A 178 19.01 42.93 12.62
N ARG A 179 18.35 42.50 13.70
CA ARG A 179 17.80 43.40 14.71
C ARG A 179 18.88 43.97 15.63
N MET A 180 19.89 43.19 15.98
CA MET A 180 20.99 43.64 16.85
C MET A 180 21.90 44.66 16.15
N ASP A 181 22.12 44.53 14.84
CA ASP A 181 22.93 45.48 14.05
C ASP A 181 22.23 46.84 13.78
N SER A 182 20.94 46.98 14.12
CA SER A 182 20.15 48.21 13.92
C SER A 182 20.04 49.12 15.15
N VAL A 183 20.65 48.71 16.27
CA VAL A 183 20.58 49.42 17.58
C VAL A 183 21.87 50.20 17.91
N ASP A 184 22.91 50.08 17.07
CA ASP A 184 24.13 50.91 17.11
C ASP A 184 24.06 52.05 16.07
#